data_AF-A0A0R3MMH1-F1
#
_entry.id   AF-A0A0R3MMH1-F1
#
_cell.length_a   1.000
_cell.length_b   1.000
_cell.length_c   1.000
_cell.angle_alpha   90.00
_cell.angle_beta   90.00
_cell.angle_gamma   90.00
#
_symmetry.space_group_name_H-M   'P 1'
#
loop_
_entity.id
_entity.type
_entity.pdbx_description
1 polymer ?
#
loop_
_entity_poly.entity_id
_entity_poly.type
_entity_poly.pdbx_seq_one_letter_code
_entity_poly.pdbx_strand_id
1 'polypeptide(L)'
;MDRVLIDCGAGGSWDPSMGHLVEAMAEAGIDTSSITMIALTHAHGDHINGLLMPDGRRAFNGLRKIVIGQDAVEEFLAEPALEEFRQLLAPINGGDWLADHLLAVAIPGHARGHMGYLLNTDEDDVLFCGDLIHVPAAQFSCPELTWAYDDDEATARASRIKLLKDAAHARTWLAGAHLDRPGIGRIIAERQGFAFIPIV
;
A
#
# COMPACT_ATOMS: atom_id res chain seq x y z
N MET A 1 13.11 0.40 -18.27
CA MET A 1 12.86 1.15 -17.02
C MET A 1 11.83 0.38 -16.23
N ASP A 2 11.94 0.35 -14.91
CA ASP A 2 11.01 -0.40 -14.07
C ASP A 2 9.69 0.36 -13.97
N ARG A 3 8.59 -0.32 -14.28
CA ARG A 3 7.24 0.17 -13.98
C ARG A 3 6.76 -0.54 -12.71
N VAL A 4 6.57 0.26 -11.66
CA VAL A 4 6.22 -0.20 -10.32
C VAL A 4 4.72 -0.03 -10.11
N LEU A 5 4.10 -1.05 -9.54
CA LEU A 5 2.75 -1.01 -9.01
C LEU A 5 2.83 -1.19 -7.48
N ILE A 6 2.15 -0.32 -6.72
CA ILE A 6 2.06 -0.46 -5.26
C ILE A 6 0.78 -1.24 -4.92
N ASP A 7 0.93 -2.40 -4.29
CA ASP A 7 -0.13 -3.40 -4.06
C ASP A 7 -0.84 -3.91 -5.33
N CYS A 8 -1.60 -5.00 -5.23
CA CYS A 8 -2.30 -5.56 -6.39
C CYS A 8 -3.76 -5.94 -6.17
N GLY A 9 -4.37 -5.56 -5.05
CA GLY A 9 -5.80 -5.80 -4.83
C GLY A 9 -6.11 -7.25 -4.43
N ALA A 10 -7.39 -7.52 -4.21
CA ALA A 10 -7.89 -8.83 -3.77
C ALA A 10 -7.98 -9.89 -4.88
N GLY A 11 -7.69 -9.56 -6.14
CA GLY A 11 -7.91 -10.47 -7.27
C GLY A 11 -9.35 -10.99 -7.29
N GLY A 12 -9.55 -12.29 -7.56
CA GLY A 12 -10.86 -12.93 -7.49
C GLY A 12 -11.33 -13.35 -6.10
N SER A 13 -10.68 -12.86 -5.04
CA SER A 13 -10.88 -13.31 -3.65
C SER A 13 -11.64 -12.28 -2.82
N TRP A 14 -12.05 -12.72 -1.62
CA TRP A 14 -12.65 -11.93 -0.53
C TRP A 14 -14.12 -11.50 -0.71
N ASP A 15 -14.44 -10.65 -1.68
CA ASP A 15 -15.81 -10.16 -1.90
C ASP A 15 -16.10 -9.93 -3.41
N PRO A 16 -17.33 -10.21 -3.91
CA PRO A 16 -17.66 -10.03 -5.32
C PRO A 16 -17.57 -8.60 -5.86
N SER A 17 -17.49 -7.58 -4.99
CA SER A 17 -17.29 -6.18 -5.37
C SER A 17 -15.83 -5.77 -5.53
N MET A 18 -14.88 -6.70 -5.32
CA MET A 18 -13.44 -6.47 -5.46
C MET A 18 -12.88 -7.11 -6.74
N GLY A 19 -11.57 -6.97 -6.96
CA GLY A 19 -10.87 -7.60 -8.10
C GLY A 19 -10.81 -6.78 -9.39
N HIS A 20 -11.24 -5.51 -9.33
CA HIS A 20 -11.37 -4.64 -10.50
C HIS A 20 -10.08 -3.96 -10.97
N LEU A 21 -8.91 -4.32 -10.41
CA LEU A 21 -7.65 -3.63 -10.70
C LEU A 21 -7.28 -3.72 -12.18
N VAL A 22 -7.40 -4.90 -12.80
CA VAL A 22 -7.04 -5.09 -14.22
C VAL A 22 -7.95 -4.30 -15.14
N GLU A 23 -9.25 -4.21 -14.82
CA GLU A 23 -10.19 -3.36 -15.57
C GLU A 23 -9.86 -1.88 -15.40
N ALA A 24 -9.57 -1.43 -14.18
CA ALA A 24 -9.18 -0.05 -13.91
C ALA A 24 -7.86 0.34 -14.62
N MET A 25 -6.90 -0.58 -14.68
CA MET A 25 -5.65 -0.38 -15.43
C MET A 25 -5.93 -0.27 -16.94
N ALA A 26 -6.80 -1.12 -17.48
CA ALA A 26 -7.20 -1.04 -18.89
C ALA A 26 -7.90 0.28 -19.22
N GLU A 27 -8.80 0.76 -18.34
CA GLU A 27 -9.46 2.07 -18.47
C GLU A 27 -8.44 3.22 -18.44
N ALA A 28 -7.41 3.10 -17.61
CA ALA A 28 -6.29 4.06 -17.54
C ALA A 28 -5.27 3.94 -18.70
N GLY A 29 -5.48 3.01 -19.66
CA GLY A 29 -4.55 2.78 -20.76
C GLY A 29 -3.21 2.13 -20.34
N ILE A 30 -3.22 1.40 -19.22
CA ILE A 30 -2.06 0.73 -18.64
C ILE A 30 -2.14 -0.77 -18.94
N ASP A 31 -1.23 -1.26 -19.77
CA ASP A 31 -1.06 -2.70 -20.02
C ASP A 31 -0.46 -3.38 -18.78
N THR A 32 -1.11 -4.42 -18.24
CA THR A 32 -0.60 -5.18 -17.09
C THR A 32 0.72 -5.89 -17.40
N SER A 33 1.00 -6.21 -18.67
CA SER A 33 2.28 -6.77 -19.11
C SER A 33 3.44 -5.77 -18.98
N SER A 34 3.12 -4.47 -18.90
CA SER A 34 4.13 -3.43 -18.70
C SER A 34 4.57 -3.29 -17.24
N ILE A 35 3.84 -3.88 -16.28
CA ILE A 35 4.25 -3.90 -14.87
C ILE A 35 5.38 -4.90 -14.71
N THR A 36 6.46 -4.43 -14.09
CA THR A 36 7.69 -5.22 -13.96
C THR A 36 8.11 -5.41 -12.50
N MET A 37 7.64 -4.53 -11.61
CA MET A 37 7.81 -4.63 -10.18
C MET A 37 6.46 -4.41 -9.48
N ILE A 38 6.16 -5.23 -8.48
CA ILE A 38 5.11 -4.96 -7.50
C ILE A 38 5.78 -4.67 -6.18
N ALA A 39 5.38 -3.59 -5.51
CA ALA A 39 5.84 -3.24 -4.17
C ALA A 39 4.66 -3.38 -3.21
N LEU A 40 4.68 -4.42 -2.40
CA LEU A 40 3.61 -4.77 -1.47
C LEU A 40 3.79 -3.98 -0.18
N THR A 41 2.74 -3.30 0.28
CA THR A 41 2.73 -2.64 1.58
C THR A 41 2.76 -3.69 2.69
N HIS A 42 2.01 -4.78 2.54
CA HIS A 42 2.00 -5.92 3.46
C HIS A 42 1.36 -7.16 2.78
N ALA A 43 1.22 -8.27 3.53
CA ALA A 43 0.81 -9.57 3.01
C ALA A 43 -0.68 -9.91 3.19
N HIS A 44 -1.56 -8.93 3.48
CA HIS A 44 -3.00 -9.22 3.52
C HIS A 44 -3.55 -9.52 2.12
N GLY A 45 -4.60 -10.34 2.08
CA GLY A 45 -5.14 -10.90 0.85
C GLY A 45 -5.61 -9.84 -0.16
N ASP A 46 -6.12 -8.72 0.30
CA ASP A 46 -6.53 -7.58 -0.53
C ASP A 46 -5.38 -6.74 -1.09
N HIS A 47 -4.14 -7.07 -0.72
CA HIS A 47 -2.94 -6.44 -1.25
C HIS A 47 -2.15 -7.39 -2.16
N ILE A 48 -2.24 -8.71 -1.94
CA ILE A 48 -1.40 -9.71 -2.64
C ILE A 48 -2.17 -10.63 -3.60
N ASN A 49 -3.48 -10.84 -3.41
CA ASN A 49 -4.20 -11.87 -4.17
C ASN A 49 -4.38 -11.51 -5.66
N GLY A 50 -4.35 -10.22 -6.00
CA GLY A 50 -4.43 -9.75 -7.39
C GLY A 50 -3.18 -10.03 -8.22
N LEU A 51 -2.15 -10.69 -7.67
CA LEU A 51 -1.13 -11.37 -8.45
C LEU A 51 -1.75 -12.41 -9.41
N LEU A 52 -2.90 -12.95 -9.03
CA LEU A 52 -3.68 -13.92 -9.80
C LEU A 52 -5.04 -13.33 -10.22
N MET A 53 -5.43 -13.66 -11.45
CA MET A 53 -6.78 -13.50 -11.95
C MET A 53 -7.72 -14.52 -11.28
N PRO A 54 -9.06 -14.31 -11.31
CA PRO A 54 -10.02 -15.27 -10.75
C PRO A 54 -9.91 -16.70 -11.32
N ASP A 55 -9.38 -16.85 -12.53
CA ASP A 55 -9.13 -18.14 -13.18
C ASP A 55 -7.76 -18.78 -12.83
N GLY A 56 -7.00 -18.16 -11.92
CA GLY A 56 -5.70 -18.62 -11.46
C GLY A 56 -4.54 -18.29 -12.39
N ARG A 57 -4.75 -17.57 -13.50
CA ARG A 57 -3.64 -17.08 -14.33
C ARG A 57 -2.95 -15.87 -13.69
N ARG A 58 -1.67 -15.66 -13.99
CA ARG A 58 -0.95 -14.43 -13.62
C ARG A 58 -1.65 -13.19 -14.17
N ALA A 59 -1.86 -12.18 -13.33
CA ALA A 59 -2.36 -10.88 -13.76
C ALA A 59 -1.30 -10.04 -14.48
N PHE A 60 -0.02 -10.22 -14.13
CA PHE A 60 1.10 -9.39 -14.60
C PHE A 60 2.21 -10.24 -15.25
N ASN A 61 2.14 -10.41 -16.57
CA ASN A 61 3.08 -11.28 -17.31
C ASN A 61 4.50 -10.70 -17.44
N GLY A 62 4.68 -9.38 -17.26
CA GLY A 62 6.00 -8.72 -17.26
C GLY A 62 6.69 -8.70 -15.90
N LEU A 63 6.03 -9.21 -14.85
CA LEU A 63 6.51 -9.15 -13.48
C LEU A 63 7.81 -9.95 -13.32
N ARG A 64 8.86 -9.26 -12.84
CA ARG A 64 10.17 -9.86 -12.56
C ARG A 64 10.62 -9.72 -11.11
N LYS A 65 9.94 -8.88 -10.32
CA LYS A 65 10.32 -8.58 -8.93
C LYS A 65 9.10 -8.23 -8.08
N ILE A 66 9.03 -8.79 -6.89
CA ILE A 66 8.04 -8.43 -5.86
C ILE A 66 8.82 -7.96 -4.64
N VAL A 67 8.65 -6.70 -4.28
CA VAL A 67 9.27 -6.10 -3.11
C VAL A 67 8.26 -6.15 -1.96
N ILE A 68 8.73 -6.57 -0.79
CA ILE A 68 7.91 -6.71 0.42
C ILE A 68 8.79 -6.52 1.65
N GLY A 69 8.23 -6.02 2.76
CA GLY A 69 8.96 -5.93 4.02
C GLY A 69 9.54 -7.28 4.46
N GLN A 70 10.79 -7.29 4.95
CA GLN A 70 11.49 -8.50 5.36
C GLN A 70 10.70 -9.35 6.36
N ASP A 71 9.97 -8.70 7.26
CA ASP A 71 9.16 -9.36 8.29
C ASP A 71 7.80 -9.87 7.78
N ALA A 72 7.37 -9.46 6.58
CA ALA A 72 6.14 -9.93 5.92
C ALA A 72 6.37 -11.14 4.99
N VAL A 73 7.64 -11.56 4.79
CA VAL A 73 7.98 -12.66 3.87
C VAL A 73 7.31 -13.96 4.30
N GLU A 74 7.32 -14.29 5.60
CA GLU A 74 6.74 -15.53 6.10
C GLU A 74 5.24 -15.62 5.79
N GLU A 75 4.50 -14.52 5.98
CA GLU A 75 3.07 -14.43 5.67
C GLU A 75 2.80 -14.59 4.18
N PHE A 76 3.59 -13.93 3.32
CA PHE A 76 3.47 -14.14 1.87
C PHE A 76 3.72 -15.60 1.49
N LEU A 77 4.74 -16.23 2.07
CA LEU A 77 5.07 -17.63 1.80
C LEU A 77 3.98 -18.59 2.30
N ALA A 78 3.20 -18.20 3.30
CA ALA A 78 2.10 -19.00 3.83
C ALA A 78 0.94 -19.15 2.83
N GLU A 79 0.84 -18.29 1.80
CA GLU A 79 -0.20 -18.37 0.77
C GLU A 79 0.12 -19.39 -0.33
N PRO A 80 -0.54 -20.57 -0.35
CA PRO A 80 -0.17 -21.65 -1.27
C PRO A 80 -0.43 -21.30 -2.74
N ALA A 81 -1.44 -20.46 -3.00
CA ALA A 81 -1.76 -20.00 -4.35
C ALA A 81 -0.62 -19.20 -4.98
N LEU A 82 0.26 -18.61 -4.16
CA LEU A 82 1.33 -17.71 -4.61
C LEU A 82 2.70 -18.39 -4.73
N GLU A 83 2.77 -19.72 -4.65
CA GLU A 83 4.01 -20.50 -4.75
C GLU A 83 4.89 -20.09 -5.95
N GLU A 84 4.28 -19.84 -7.11
CA GLU A 84 5.01 -19.52 -8.34
C GLU A 84 5.74 -18.17 -8.31
N PHE A 85 5.35 -17.28 -7.38
CA PHE A 85 5.91 -15.94 -7.23
C PHE A 85 7.04 -15.87 -6.20
N ARG A 86 7.26 -16.91 -5.40
CA ARG A 86 8.27 -16.92 -4.31
C ARG A 86 9.67 -16.59 -4.81
N GLN A 87 10.02 -17.07 -6.00
CA GLN A 87 11.32 -16.78 -6.64
C GLN A 87 11.49 -15.32 -7.07
N LEU A 88 10.41 -14.53 -7.12
CA LEU A 88 10.42 -13.11 -7.48
C LEU A 88 10.54 -12.21 -6.25
N LEU A 89 10.41 -12.75 -5.03
CA LEU A 89 10.50 -11.99 -3.80
C LEU A 89 11.89 -11.36 -3.64
N ALA A 90 11.89 -10.07 -3.35
CA ALA A 90 13.04 -9.26 -3.00
C ALA A 90 12.72 -8.53 -1.69
N PRO A 91 12.98 -9.16 -0.54
CA PRO A 91 12.71 -8.57 0.77
C PRO A 91 13.47 -7.26 0.97
N ILE A 92 12.85 -6.30 1.67
CA ILE A 92 13.40 -4.97 1.95
C ILE A 92 13.19 -4.55 3.41
N ASN A 93 13.94 -3.53 3.82
CA ASN A 93 13.75 -2.81 5.07
C ASN A 93 13.33 -1.36 4.80
N GLY A 94 12.80 -0.69 5.82
CA GLY A 94 12.61 0.76 5.76
C GLY A 94 13.94 1.47 5.52
N GLY A 95 13.97 2.42 4.59
CA GLY A 95 15.17 3.13 4.15
C GLY A 95 15.76 2.63 2.83
N ASP A 96 15.29 1.49 2.31
CA ASP A 96 15.74 0.96 1.02
C ASP A 96 15.12 1.73 -0.16
N TRP A 97 15.90 1.97 -1.21
CA TRP A 97 15.44 2.59 -2.45
C TRP A 97 15.04 1.54 -3.48
N LEU A 98 13.82 1.62 -4.00
CA LEU A 98 13.29 0.67 -5.01
C LEU A 98 13.61 1.11 -6.44
N ALA A 99 13.62 2.43 -6.65
CA ALA A 99 13.95 3.12 -7.88
C ALA A 99 14.43 4.53 -7.56
N ASP A 100 14.86 5.27 -8.57
CA ASP A 100 15.11 6.70 -8.42
C ASP A 100 13.85 7.37 -7.85
N HIS A 101 14.02 8.11 -6.75
CA HIS A 101 12.96 8.83 -6.05
C HIS A 101 11.88 7.98 -5.35
N LEU A 102 11.99 6.64 -5.30
CA LEU A 102 11.03 5.77 -4.59
C LEU A 102 11.67 5.07 -3.38
N LEU A 103 11.38 5.59 -2.19
CA LEU A 103 11.92 5.14 -0.91
C LEU A 103 10.91 4.26 -0.15
N ALA A 104 11.35 3.13 0.39
CA ALA A 104 10.57 2.35 1.33
C ALA A 104 10.58 2.99 2.74
N VAL A 105 9.42 3.10 3.36
CA VAL A 105 9.23 3.67 4.69
C VAL A 105 8.56 2.63 5.58
N ALA A 106 9.21 2.20 6.66
CA ALA A 106 8.59 1.28 7.60
C ALA A 106 7.43 1.97 8.35
N ILE A 107 6.25 1.35 8.36
CA ILE A 107 5.05 1.83 9.05
C ILE A 107 4.49 0.67 9.89
N PRO A 108 5.18 0.29 10.99
CA PRO A 108 4.83 -0.90 11.73
C PRO A 108 3.48 -0.75 12.44
N GLY A 109 2.84 -1.88 12.71
CA GLY A 109 1.70 -2.00 13.63
C GLY A 109 0.47 -2.62 13.00
N HIS A 110 0.13 -2.25 11.76
CA HIS A 110 -1.04 -2.84 11.10
C HIS A 110 -0.82 -4.32 10.79
N ALA A 111 0.29 -4.63 10.11
CA ALA A 111 0.71 -5.98 9.80
C ALA A 111 2.23 -6.10 10.00
N ARG A 112 2.74 -7.32 10.17
CA ARG A 112 4.18 -7.56 10.16
C ARG A 112 4.80 -7.03 8.88
N GLY A 113 5.94 -6.36 9.01
CA GLY A 113 6.66 -5.82 7.85
C GLY A 113 5.90 -4.77 7.04
N HIS A 114 4.84 -4.15 7.59
CA HIS A 114 4.09 -3.12 6.87
C HIS A 114 4.98 -1.95 6.44
N MET A 115 4.89 -1.63 5.15
CA MET A 115 5.66 -0.60 4.45
C MET A 115 4.72 0.42 3.81
N GLY A 116 5.17 1.67 3.80
CA GLY A 116 4.76 2.66 2.83
C GLY A 116 5.86 2.93 1.81
N TYR A 117 5.51 3.64 0.75
CA TYR A 117 6.42 4.01 -0.32
C TYR A 117 6.34 5.51 -0.57
N LEU A 118 7.45 6.22 -0.36
CA LEU A 118 7.56 7.66 -0.55
C LEU A 118 8.14 7.92 -1.94
N LEU A 119 7.33 8.49 -2.83
CA LEU A 119 7.74 8.98 -4.13
C LEU A 119 8.01 10.49 -4.07
N ASN A 120 9.22 10.90 -4.41
CA ASN A 120 9.58 12.30 -4.61
C ASN A 120 9.45 12.66 -6.10
N THR A 121 8.75 13.74 -6.43
CA THR A 121 8.55 14.18 -7.83
C THR A 121 9.35 15.43 -8.17
N ASP A 122 10.38 15.76 -7.38
CA ASP A 122 11.07 17.07 -7.31
C ASP A 122 10.17 18.25 -6.87
N GLU A 123 8.87 18.21 -7.16
CA GLU A 123 7.90 19.25 -6.81
C GLU A 123 7.11 18.94 -5.53
N ASP A 124 6.67 17.69 -5.38
CA ASP A 124 5.87 17.22 -4.26
C ASP A 124 6.38 15.84 -3.81
N ASP A 125 6.07 15.49 -2.56
CA ASP A 125 6.23 14.13 -2.06
C ASP A 125 4.86 13.45 -1.97
N VAL A 126 4.78 12.19 -2.40
CA VAL A 126 3.58 11.35 -2.30
C VAL A 126 3.93 10.08 -1.53
N LEU A 127 3.27 9.86 -0.40
CA LEU A 127 3.40 8.66 0.41
C LEU A 127 2.22 7.72 0.15
N PHE A 128 2.50 6.59 -0.47
CA PHE A 128 1.59 5.44 -0.55
C PHE A 128 1.67 4.70 0.78
N CYS A 129 0.69 4.88 1.65
CA CYS A 129 0.77 4.45 3.05
C CYS A 129 0.06 3.11 3.35
N GLY A 130 -0.49 2.45 2.33
CA GLY A 130 -1.31 1.24 2.50
C GLY A 130 -2.37 1.44 3.59
N ASP A 131 -2.41 0.48 4.50
CA ASP A 131 -3.38 0.33 5.59
C ASP A 131 -3.08 1.15 6.85
N LEU A 132 -2.63 2.39 6.66
CA LEU A 132 -2.49 3.33 7.79
C LEU A 132 -3.86 3.72 8.38
N ILE A 133 -4.88 3.82 7.52
CA ILE A 133 -6.24 4.29 7.82
C ILE A 133 -7.24 3.36 7.12
N HIS A 134 -8.25 2.90 7.85
CA HIS A 134 -9.37 2.06 7.36
C HIS A 134 -10.73 2.73 7.50
N VAL A 135 -10.88 3.64 8.46
CA VAL A 135 -12.13 4.35 8.76
C VAL A 135 -11.88 5.86 8.68
N PRO A 136 -11.79 6.43 7.45
CA PRO A 136 -11.44 7.84 7.23
C PRO A 136 -12.34 8.81 8.01
N ALA A 137 -13.63 8.49 8.11
CA ALA A 137 -14.63 9.29 8.81
C ALA A 137 -14.31 9.51 10.30
N ALA A 138 -13.46 8.68 10.90
CA ALA A 138 -13.12 8.76 12.33
C ALA A 138 -11.61 8.94 12.56
N GLN A 139 -10.76 8.14 11.91
CA GLN A 139 -9.35 8.01 12.24
C GLN A 139 -8.50 9.24 11.90
N PHE A 140 -8.94 10.14 11.02
CA PHE A 140 -8.25 11.43 10.86
C PHE A 140 -8.51 12.34 12.06
N SER A 141 -9.76 12.49 12.48
CA SER A 141 -10.15 13.35 13.62
C SER A 141 -9.74 12.78 14.99
N CYS A 142 -9.65 11.46 15.10
CA CYS A 142 -9.21 10.74 16.30
C CYS A 142 -8.21 9.63 15.90
N PRO A 143 -6.94 10.00 15.61
CA PRO A 143 -5.91 9.06 15.14
C PRO A 143 -5.50 8.02 16.18
N GLU A 144 -5.96 8.17 17.43
CA GLU A 144 -5.83 7.19 18.49
C GLU A 144 -6.70 5.94 18.25
N LEU A 145 -7.76 6.06 17.43
CA LEU A 145 -8.64 4.95 17.09
C LEU A 145 -7.90 3.92 16.23
N THR A 146 -7.75 2.73 16.78
CA THR A 146 -7.14 1.55 16.17
C THR A 146 -8.18 0.73 15.43
N TRP A 147 -7.71 -0.22 14.64
CA TRP A 147 -8.55 -1.17 13.93
C TRP A 147 -8.35 -2.56 14.51
N ALA A 148 -9.42 -3.36 14.59
CA ALA A 148 -9.35 -4.70 15.18
C ALA A 148 -8.45 -5.68 14.39
N TYR A 149 -8.03 -5.29 13.19
CA TYR A 149 -7.10 -6.02 12.33
C TYR A 149 -5.68 -5.44 12.37
N ASP A 150 -5.39 -4.51 13.29
CA ASP A 150 -4.01 -4.12 13.59
C ASP A 150 -3.35 -5.25 14.42
N ASP A 151 -2.26 -5.84 13.92
CA ASP A 151 -1.45 -6.84 14.65
C ASP A 151 -0.96 -6.33 16.02
N ASP A 152 -0.58 -5.05 16.07
CA ASP A 152 -0.25 -4.32 17.28
C ASP A 152 -0.90 -2.94 17.25
N GLU A 153 -2.06 -2.84 17.89
CA GLU A 153 -2.83 -1.61 18.03
C GLU A 153 -2.02 -0.43 18.58
N ALA A 154 -1.13 -0.66 19.57
CA ALA A 154 -0.37 0.42 20.18
C ALA A 154 0.67 0.98 19.21
N THR A 155 1.35 0.09 18.49
CA THR A 155 2.33 0.46 17.46
C THR A 155 1.64 1.10 16.25
N ALA A 156 0.52 0.54 15.77
CA ALA A 156 -0.26 1.10 14.66
C ALA A 156 -0.74 2.51 14.95
N ARG A 157 -1.26 2.75 16.17
CA ARG A 157 -1.62 4.08 16.66
C ARG A 157 -0.43 5.05 16.60
N ALA A 158 0.71 4.65 17.16
CA ALA A 158 1.90 5.50 17.19
C ALA A 158 2.39 5.85 15.77
N SER A 159 2.43 4.87 14.87
CA SER A 159 2.78 5.04 13.45
C SER A 159 1.83 6.01 12.75
N ARG A 160 0.51 5.82 12.91
CA ARG A 160 -0.53 6.69 12.35
C ARG A 160 -0.39 8.13 12.80
N ILE A 161 -0.32 8.37 14.11
CA ILE A 161 -0.20 9.73 14.66
C ILE A 161 1.09 10.41 14.15
N LYS A 162 2.21 9.68 14.18
CA LYS A 162 3.49 10.22 13.71
C LYS A 162 3.43 10.59 12.24
N LEU A 163 2.96 9.68 11.38
CA LEU A 163 2.93 9.87 9.93
C LEU A 163 1.97 10.99 9.54
N LEU A 164 0.77 11.06 10.13
CA LEU A 164 -0.16 12.17 9.88
C LEU A 164 0.43 13.52 10.28
N LYS A 165 1.14 13.58 11.41
CA LYS A 165 1.84 14.79 11.85
C LYS A 165 2.95 15.19 10.87
N ASP A 166 3.77 14.23 10.46
CA ASP A 166 4.89 14.47 9.55
C ASP A 166 4.37 14.91 8.17
N ALA A 167 3.34 14.24 7.64
CA ALA A 167 2.69 14.59 6.37
C ALA A 167 2.05 15.99 6.41
N ALA A 168 1.38 16.35 7.51
CA ALA A 168 0.82 17.69 7.67
C ALA A 168 1.90 18.78 7.71
N HIS A 169 3.04 18.50 8.35
CA HIS A 169 4.15 19.44 8.46
C HIS A 169 4.89 19.62 7.13
N ALA A 170 5.27 18.50 6.50
CA ALA A 170 6.00 18.49 5.22
C ALA A 170 5.10 18.78 4.02
N ARG A 171 3.77 18.80 4.22
CA ARG A 171 2.74 18.94 3.17
C ARG A 171 2.76 17.81 2.14
N THR A 172 3.23 16.63 2.54
CA THR A 172 3.25 15.39 1.76
C THR A 172 1.82 14.97 1.39
N TRP A 173 1.62 14.56 0.14
CA TRP A 173 0.39 13.90 -0.29
C TRP A 173 0.35 12.48 0.27
N LEU A 174 -0.82 12.05 0.72
CA LEU A 174 -1.04 10.71 1.24
C LEU A 174 -1.99 9.97 0.29
N ALA A 175 -1.59 8.75 -0.09
CA ALA A 175 -2.40 7.80 -0.85
C ALA A 175 -2.59 6.54 0.00
N GLY A 176 -3.84 6.26 0.41
CA GLY A 176 -4.16 5.11 1.25
C GLY A 176 -5.08 4.12 0.53
N ALA A 177 -4.93 2.83 0.83
CA ALA A 177 -5.65 1.77 0.13
C ALA A 177 -7.17 1.80 0.40
N HIS A 178 -7.56 2.14 1.63
CA HIS A 178 -8.94 2.16 2.10
C HIS A 178 -9.49 3.58 2.31
N LEU A 179 -8.98 4.55 1.55
CA LEU A 179 -9.51 5.91 1.52
C LEU A 179 -10.57 6.07 0.42
N ASP A 180 -11.54 6.95 0.64
CA ASP A 180 -12.58 7.25 -0.35
C ASP A 180 -11.95 7.74 -1.67
N ARG A 181 -12.52 7.31 -2.81
CA ARG A 181 -12.01 7.63 -4.15
C ARG A 181 -11.80 9.16 -4.34
N PRO A 182 -10.63 9.62 -4.84
CA PRO A 182 -9.53 8.85 -5.45
C PRO A 182 -8.50 8.29 -4.46
N GLY A 183 -8.71 8.43 -3.16
CA GLY A 183 -7.83 7.91 -2.12
C GLY A 183 -6.53 8.69 -1.94
N ILE A 184 -6.41 9.86 -2.57
CA ILE A 184 -5.23 10.73 -2.56
C ILE A 184 -5.62 12.12 -2.04
N GLY A 185 -4.83 12.65 -1.10
CA GLY A 185 -5.12 13.96 -0.50
C GLY A 185 -4.01 14.49 0.39
N ARG A 186 -4.16 15.74 0.84
CA ARG A 186 -3.25 16.37 1.80
C ARG A 186 -3.78 16.25 3.22
N ILE A 187 -2.87 16.16 4.19
CA ILE A 187 -3.21 16.18 5.61
C ILE A 187 -3.09 17.60 6.13
N ILE A 188 -4.10 18.06 6.88
CA ILE A 188 -4.07 19.33 7.61
C ILE A 188 -4.22 19.02 9.10
N ALA A 189 -3.34 19.60 9.92
CA ALA A 189 -3.49 19.55 11.37
C ALA A 189 -4.65 20.44 11.82
N GLU A 190 -5.54 19.89 12.63
CA GLU A 190 -6.63 20.64 13.26
C GLU A 190 -6.36 20.85 14.74
N ARG A 191 -7.29 21.54 15.45
CA ARG A 191 -7.19 21.67 16.92
C ARG A 191 -7.20 20.31 17.62
N GLN A 192 -7.90 19.34 17.05
CA GLN A 192 -7.97 17.96 17.51
C GLN A 192 -7.84 17.05 16.28
N GLY A 193 -6.81 16.21 16.25
CA GLY A 193 -6.54 15.31 15.14
C GLY A 193 -6.15 16.04 13.85
N PHE A 194 -6.64 15.51 12.73
CA PHE A 194 -6.28 15.90 11.37
C PHE A 194 -7.51 15.89 10.47
N ALA A 195 -7.40 16.61 9.35
CA ALA A 195 -8.32 16.54 8.23
C ALA A 195 -7.58 15.99 6.99
N PHE A 196 -8.26 15.15 6.21
CA PHE A 196 -7.83 14.72 4.89
C PHE A 196 -8.55 15.55 3.84
N ILE A 197 -7.78 16.25 3.00
CA ILE A 197 -8.29 17.08 1.91
C ILE A 197 -8.01 16.35 0.60
N PRO A 198 -9.01 15.69 -0.01
CA PRO A 198 -8.82 14.97 -1.26
C PRO A 198 -8.33 15.89 -2.38
N ILE A 199 -7.57 15.34 -3.31
CA ILE A 199 -7.29 16.01 -4.59
C ILE A 199 -8.62 16.19 -5.36
N VAL A 200 -8.76 17.35 -6.03
CA VAL A 200 -9.93 17.70 -6.87
C VAL A 200 -9.71 17.35 -8.33
#